data_AF-A0A3N6IAD2-F1
#
_entry.id   AF-A0A3N6IAD2-F1
#
_cell.length_a   1.000
_cell.length_b   1.000
_cell.length_c   1.000
_cell.angle_alpha   90.00
_cell.angle_beta   90.00
_cell.angle_gamma   90.00
#
_symmetry.space_group_name_H-M   'P 1'
#
loop_
_entity.id
_entity.type
_entity.pdbx_description
1 polymer ?
#
loop_
_entity_poly.entity_id
_entity_poly.type
_entity_poly.pdbx_seq_one_letter_code
_entity_poly.pdbx_strand_id
1 'polypeptide(L)'
;MADLPSDKQRQRERDQARTAPPNRGVGRFDVQPQHLYFTSLVVRDAQFAYDKRAKQLMDTLDKYSQSAGTGWGADSFADRYGIVAGKFLVLWAKSVVSVGGVSVGFTQTANNYAMADWAARKGKGEPPEEK
;
A
#
# COMPACT_ATOMS: atom_id res chain seq x y z
N MET A 1 -3.50 -1.47 20.19
CA MET A 1 -3.17 -1.32 18.76
C MET A 1 -2.88 0.14 18.52
N ALA A 2 -1.78 0.49 17.85
CA ALA A 2 -1.54 1.89 17.48
C ALA A 2 -2.61 2.33 16.47
N ASP A 3 -3.11 3.56 16.60
CA ASP A 3 -4.08 4.11 15.65
C ASP A 3 -3.46 4.24 14.26
N LEU A 4 -4.24 3.92 13.23
CA LEU A 4 -3.81 4.06 11.83
C LEU A 4 -3.59 5.55 11.50
N PRO A 5 -2.55 5.89 10.72
CA PRO A 5 -2.27 7.28 10.36
C PRO A 5 -3.38 7.86 9.48
N SER A 6 -3.83 9.07 9.82
CA SER A 6 -4.83 9.80 9.04
C SER A 6 -4.33 10.19 7.65
N ASP A 7 -5.25 10.43 6.71
CA ASP A 7 -4.94 10.88 5.34
C ASP A 7 -4.04 12.13 5.34
N LYS A 8 -4.27 13.08 6.26
CA LYS A 8 -3.44 14.29 6.41
C LYS A 8 -2.04 13.99 6.96
N GLN A 9 -1.90 13.04 7.89
CA GLN A 9 -0.58 12.62 8.39
C GLN A 9 0.22 11.95 7.28
N ARG A 10 -0.38 11.01 6.56
CA ARG A 10 0.26 10.30 5.44
C ARG A 10 0.69 11.25 4.32
N GLN A 11 -0.16 12.19 3.97
CA GLN A 11 0.17 13.22 2.99
C GLN A 11 1.37 14.07 3.44
N ARG A 12 1.37 14.56 4.68
CA ARG A 12 2.50 15.34 5.21
C ARG A 12 3.80 14.56 5.18
N GLU A 13 3.79 13.31 5.62
CA GLU A 13 4.96 12.43 5.62
C GLU A 13 5.50 12.20 4.19
N ARG A 14 4.61 11.93 3.23
CA ARG A 14 4.98 11.77 1.82
C ARG A 14 5.54 13.05 1.22
N ASP A 15 4.95 14.20 1.54
CA ASP A 15 5.40 15.50 1.05
C ASP A 15 6.77 15.87 1.65
N GLN A 16 7.04 15.51 2.92
CA GLN A 16 8.34 15.66 3.57
C GLN A 16 9.41 14.73 2.97
N ALA A 17 9.04 13.51 2.59
CA ALA A 17 9.94 12.53 1.98
C ALA A 17 10.15 12.76 0.47
N ARG A 18 9.46 13.75 -0.13
CA ARG A 18 9.51 13.99 -1.56
C ARG A 18 10.92 14.43 -1.97
N THR A 19 11.51 13.67 -2.87
CA THR A 19 12.84 13.93 -3.40
C THR A 19 12.80 14.35 -4.88
N ALA A 20 13.87 14.99 -5.34
CA ALA A 20 14.08 15.27 -6.75
C ALA A 20 14.10 13.94 -7.55
N PRO A 21 13.75 13.96 -8.84
CA PRO A 21 13.89 12.75 -9.66
C PRO A 21 15.38 12.32 -9.71
N PRO A 22 15.66 11.01 -9.78
CA PRO A 22 17.02 10.50 -9.89
C PRO A 22 17.71 11.08 -11.14
N ASN A 23 19.02 11.32 -11.04
CA ASN A 23 19.79 12.03 -12.05
C ASN A 23 19.70 11.31 -13.42
N ARG A 24 19.31 12.05 -14.48
CA ARG A 24 18.96 11.51 -15.80
C ARG A 24 20.13 11.47 -16.79
N GLY A 25 21.37 11.32 -16.31
CA GLY A 25 22.53 11.17 -17.19
C GLY A 25 22.39 9.91 -18.06
N VAL A 26 22.78 9.99 -19.34
CA VAL A 26 22.71 8.85 -20.27
C VAL A 26 23.48 7.66 -19.69
N GLY A 27 22.80 6.52 -19.51
CA GLY A 27 23.39 5.27 -19.02
C GLY A 27 23.63 5.19 -17.50
N ARG A 28 23.11 6.11 -16.69
CA ARG A 28 23.24 6.06 -15.22
C ARG A 28 21.87 6.03 -14.54
N PHE A 29 21.64 5.01 -13.71
CA PHE A 29 20.52 4.94 -12.79
C PHE A 29 21.02 5.32 -11.39
N ASP A 30 20.85 6.58 -10.99
CA ASP A 30 21.20 7.03 -9.63
C ASP A 30 20.00 6.93 -8.67
N VAL A 31 19.61 5.69 -8.35
CA VAL A 31 18.52 5.42 -7.40
C VAL A 31 19.07 5.38 -5.98
N GLN A 32 18.97 6.53 -5.30
CA GLN A 32 19.35 6.67 -3.88
C GLN A 32 18.29 6.11 -2.91
N PRO A 33 18.66 5.74 -1.66
CA PRO A 33 17.73 5.26 -0.63
C PRO A 33 16.47 6.12 -0.46
N GLN A 34 16.62 7.45 -0.56
CA GLN A 34 15.52 8.41 -0.42
C GLN A 34 14.44 8.22 -1.49
N HIS A 35 14.81 7.86 -2.72
CA HIS A 35 13.84 7.59 -3.79
C HIS A 35 13.04 6.32 -3.51
N LEU A 36 13.70 5.29 -2.96
CA LEU A 36 13.05 4.02 -2.59
C LEU A 36 12.10 4.22 -1.41
N TYR A 37 12.52 4.96 -0.38
CA TYR A 37 11.67 5.30 0.75
C TYR A 37 10.47 6.17 0.33
N PHE A 38 10.67 7.18 -0.51
CA PHE A 38 9.55 7.95 -1.06
C PHE A 38 8.56 7.05 -1.82
N THR A 39 9.09 6.12 -2.63
CA THR A 39 8.27 5.17 -3.38
C THR A 39 7.49 4.24 -2.45
N SER A 40 8.08 3.78 -1.34
CA SER A 40 7.37 2.96 -0.36
C SER A 40 6.16 3.71 0.22
N LEU A 41 6.33 4.98 0.60
CA LEU A 41 5.22 5.80 1.10
C LEU A 41 4.10 5.99 0.07
N VAL A 42 4.44 6.16 -1.21
CA VAL A 42 3.45 6.26 -2.30
C VAL A 42 2.66 4.94 -2.44
N VAL A 43 3.35 3.79 -2.41
CA VAL A 43 2.72 2.47 -2.52
C VAL A 43 1.86 2.17 -1.29
N ARG A 44 2.36 2.46 -0.09
CA ARG A 44 1.59 2.39 1.17
C ARG A 44 0.31 3.20 1.06
N ASP A 45 0.38 4.41 0.52
CA ASP A 45 -0.79 5.27 0.41
C ASP A 45 -1.83 4.72 -0.56
N ALA A 46 -1.38 4.06 -1.64
CA ALA A 46 -2.24 3.32 -2.55
C ALA A 46 -2.90 2.11 -1.85
N GLN A 47 -2.21 1.41 -0.95
CA GLN A 47 -2.79 0.33 -0.14
C GLN A 47 -3.98 0.84 0.68
N PHE A 48 -3.80 1.95 1.41
CA PHE A 48 -4.88 2.57 2.20
C PHE A 48 -6.06 2.99 1.32
N ALA A 49 -5.78 3.59 0.16
CA ALA A 49 -6.82 3.97 -0.77
C ALA A 49 -7.58 2.73 -1.28
N TYR A 50 -6.87 1.65 -1.59
CA TYR A 50 -7.46 0.42 -2.10
C TYR A 50 -8.33 -0.29 -1.04
N ASP A 51 -7.88 -0.36 0.21
CA ASP A 51 -8.68 -0.86 1.34
C ASP A 51 -9.96 -0.01 1.57
N LYS A 52 -9.81 1.33 1.59
CA LYS A 52 -10.92 2.26 1.78
C LYS A 52 -12.02 2.10 0.73
N ARG A 53 -11.65 1.86 -0.53
CA ARG A 53 -12.62 1.66 -1.62
C ARG A 53 -13.44 0.39 -1.46
N ALA A 54 -12.86 -0.71 -0.98
CA ALA A 54 -13.62 -1.93 -0.69
C ALA A 54 -14.64 -1.71 0.44
N LYS A 55 -14.22 -1.05 1.52
CA LYS A 55 -15.13 -0.72 2.63
C LYS A 55 -16.30 0.15 2.15
N GLN A 56 -16.01 1.19 1.38
CA GLN A 56 -17.05 2.05 0.79
C GLN A 56 -18.02 1.29 -0.12
N LEU A 57 -17.53 0.32 -0.90
CA LEU A 57 -18.39 -0.53 -1.72
C LEU A 57 -19.33 -1.35 -0.83
N MET A 58 -18.81 -1.99 0.21
CA MET A 58 -19.62 -2.78 1.15
C MET A 58 -20.64 -1.91 1.89
N ASP A 59 -20.23 -0.75 2.41
CA ASP A 59 -21.12 0.21 3.09
C ASP A 59 -22.24 0.69 2.17
N THR A 60 -21.97 0.78 0.87
CA THR A 60 -22.98 1.17 -0.13
C THR A 60 -23.93 0.01 -0.42
N LEU A 61 -23.41 -1.20 -0.61
CA LEU A 61 -24.22 -2.40 -0.89
C LEU A 61 -25.11 -2.79 0.29
N ASP A 62 -24.63 -2.62 1.52
CA ASP A 62 -25.37 -2.92 2.75
C ASP A 62 -26.70 -2.15 2.83
N LYS A 63 -26.72 -0.89 2.34
CA LYS A 63 -27.93 -0.05 2.25
C LYS A 63 -29.01 -0.61 1.32
N TYR A 64 -28.65 -1.50 0.40
CA TYR A 64 -29.55 -2.11 -0.58
C TYR A 64 -29.75 -3.61 -0.34
N SER A 65 -29.35 -4.12 0.84
CA SER A 65 -29.40 -5.55 1.18
C SER A 65 -30.80 -6.18 1.09
N GLN A 66 -31.87 -5.38 1.19
CA GLN A 66 -33.27 -5.83 1.10
C GLN A 66 -33.95 -5.52 -0.24
N SER A 67 -33.25 -4.96 -1.24
CA SER A 67 -33.87 -4.45 -2.47
C SER A 67 -34.34 -5.54 -3.45
N ALA A 68 -33.98 -6.81 -3.26
CA ALA A 68 -34.28 -7.89 -4.20
C ALA A 68 -35.60 -8.66 -3.93
N GLY A 69 -36.29 -8.36 -2.82
CA GLY A 69 -37.47 -9.13 -2.40
C GLY A 69 -37.14 -10.50 -1.81
N THR A 70 -38.14 -11.19 -1.25
CA THR A 70 -38.00 -12.54 -0.66
C THR A 70 -38.70 -13.57 -1.54
N GLY A 71 -38.04 -14.71 -1.81
CA GLY A 71 -38.61 -15.79 -2.60
C GLY A 71 -37.55 -16.71 -3.22
N TRP A 72 -37.93 -17.96 -3.49
CA TRP A 72 -37.01 -19.06 -3.86
C TRP A 72 -36.04 -18.74 -5.01
N GLY A 73 -36.48 -17.99 -6.03
CA GLY A 73 -35.63 -17.59 -7.15
C GLY A 73 -34.59 -16.52 -6.77
N ALA A 74 -34.98 -15.52 -5.98
CA ALA A 74 -34.09 -14.48 -5.48
C ALA A 74 -33.08 -15.03 -4.48
N ASP A 75 -33.53 -15.91 -3.57
CA ASP A 75 -32.68 -16.58 -2.58
C ASP A 75 -31.65 -17.49 -3.28
N SER A 76 -32.08 -18.28 -4.26
CA SER A 76 -31.18 -19.14 -5.04
C SER A 76 -30.14 -18.35 -5.82
N PHE A 77 -30.50 -17.20 -6.38
CA PHE A 77 -29.54 -16.31 -7.04
C PHE A 77 -28.55 -15.71 -6.04
N ALA A 78 -29.04 -15.21 -4.91
CA ALA A 78 -28.22 -14.64 -3.85
C ALA A 78 -27.19 -15.66 -3.32
N ASP A 79 -27.59 -16.91 -3.09
CA ASP A 79 -26.68 -17.98 -2.67
C ASP A 79 -25.54 -18.22 -3.66
N ARG A 80 -25.85 -18.29 -4.96
CA ARG A 80 -24.84 -18.50 -6.00
C ARG A 80 -23.93 -17.29 -6.16
N TYR A 81 -24.48 -16.09 -6.11
CA TYR A 81 -23.72 -14.85 -6.21
C TYR A 81 -22.84 -14.61 -4.96
N GLY A 82 -23.33 -15.01 -3.78
CA GLY A 82 -22.61 -14.92 -2.51
C GLY A 82 -21.28 -15.67 -2.51
N ILE A 83 -21.20 -16.82 -3.19
CA ILE A 83 -19.94 -17.56 -3.37
C ILE A 83 -18.91 -16.73 -4.15
N VAL A 84 -19.33 -16.09 -5.24
CA VAL A 84 -18.46 -15.26 -6.07
C VAL A 84 -18.04 -14.00 -5.32
N ALA A 85 -18.99 -13.33 -4.66
CA ALA A 85 -18.73 -12.15 -3.84
C ALA A 85 -17.75 -12.47 -2.69
N GLY A 86 -17.91 -13.60 -2.01
CA GLY A 86 -17.00 -14.06 -0.97
C GLY A 86 -15.58 -14.29 -1.50
N LYS A 87 -15.44 -14.98 -2.64
CA LYS A 87 -14.12 -15.17 -3.29
C LYS A 87 -13.48 -13.85 -3.70
N PHE A 88 -14.28 -12.92 -4.23
CA PHE A 88 -13.82 -11.59 -4.61
C PHE A 88 -13.29 -10.82 -3.39
N LEU A 89 -14.01 -10.83 -2.27
CA LEU A 89 -13.58 -10.18 -1.04
C LEU A 89 -12.27 -10.77 -0.49
N VAL A 90 -12.12 -12.09 -0.50
CA VAL A 90 -10.87 -12.76 -0.09
C VAL A 90 -9.72 -12.37 -1.02
N LEU A 91 -9.95 -12.36 -2.33
CA LEU A 91 -8.93 -11.94 -3.30
C LEU A 91 -8.53 -10.47 -3.08
N TRP A 92 -9.52 -9.60 -2.86
CA TRP A 92 -9.27 -8.19 -2.59
C TRP A 92 -8.39 -8.01 -1.34
N ALA A 93 -8.73 -8.67 -0.24
CA ALA A 93 -7.95 -8.61 1.00
C ALA A 93 -6.50 -9.06 0.77
N LYS A 94 -6.30 -10.16 0.03
CA LYS A 94 -4.96 -10.63 -0.35
C LYS A 94 -4.21 -9.62 -1.22
N SER A 95 -4.89 -8.96 -2.15
CA SER A 95 -4.31 -7.90 -2.98
C SER A 95 -3.89 -6.69 -2.15
N VAL A 96 -4.71 -6.25 -1.18
CA VAL A 96 -4.34 -5.17 -0.23
C VAL A 96 -3.07 -5.53 0.53
N VAL A 97 -2.97 -6.75 1.07
CA VAL A 97 -1.76 -7.23 1.76
C VAL A 97 -0.55 -7.26 0.82
N SER A 98 -0.75 -7.68 -0.43
CA SER A 98 0.33 -7.74 -1.43
C SER A 98 0.90 -6.36 -1.76
N VAL A 99 0.05 -5.34 -1.93
CA VAL A 99 0.48 -3.95 -2.12
C VAL A 99 1.27 -3.45 -0.89
N GLY A 100 0.81 -3.79 0.31
CA GLY A 100 1.56 -3.50 1.54
C GLY A 100 2.94 -4.16 1.57
N GLY A 101 3.03 -5.41 1.13
CA GLY A 101 4.30 -6.14 1.01
C GLY A 101 5.29 -5.44 0.06
N VAL A 102 4.81 -4.87 -1.05
CA VAL A 102 5.65 -4.07 -1.97
C VAL A 102 6.20 -2.82 -1.27
N SER A 103 5.36 -2.11 -0.49
CA SER A 103 5.83 -0.97 0.31
C SER A 103 6.93 -1.39 1.28
N VAL A 104 6.73 -2.48 2.02
CA VAL A 104 7.75 -3.00 2.96
C VAL A 104 9.04 -3.36 2.22
N GLY A 105 8.94 -4.00 1.06
CA GLY A 105 10.10 -4.34 0.24
C GLY A 105 10.90 -3.12 -0.20
N PHE A 106 10.24 -2.03 -0.59
CA PHE A 106 10.92 -0.77 -0.92
C PHE A 106 11.61 -0.15 0.30
N THR A 107 10.97 -0.14 1.47
CA THR A 107 11.58 0.36 2.71
C THR A 107 12.81 -0.47 3.09
N GLN A 108 12.70 -1.81 3.05
CA GLN A 108 13.84 -2.69 3.34
C GLN A 108 14.98 -2.49 2.33
N THR A 109 14.66 -2.30 1.05
CA THR A 109 15.67 -2.02 0.03
C THR A 109 16.35 -0.67 0.27
N ALA A 110 15.60 0.36 0.71
CA ALA A 110 16.17 1.65 1.08
C ALA A 110 17.16 1.52 2.24
N ASN A 111 16.78 0.79 3.30
CA ASN A 111 17.64 0.54 4.47
C ASN A 111 18.91 -0.22 4.06
N ASN A 112 18.76 -1.25 3.22
CA ASN A 112 19.89 -2.02 2.69
C ASN A 112 20.86 -1.14 1.88
N TYR A 113 20.36 -0.23 1.04
CA TYR A 113 21.20 0.68 0.27
C TYR A 113 21.94 1.68 1.17
N ALA A 114 21.27 2.21 2.20
CA ALA A 114 21.90 3.11 3.16
C ALA A 114 23.04 2.41 3.92
N MET A 115 22.80 1.18 4.39
CA MET A 115 23.82 0.36 5.04
C MET A 115 24.98 0.01 4.10
N ALA A 116 24.69 -0.31 2.83
CA ALA A 116 25.72 -0.60 1.84
C ALA A 116 26.62 0.62 1.56
N ASP A 117 26.04 1.83 1.43
CA ASP A 117 26.83 3.06 1.25
C ASP A 117 27.70 3.36 2.48
N TRP A 118 27.15 3.21 3.69
CA TRP A 118 27.91 3.37 4.93
C TRP A 118 29.08 2.36 5.04
N ALA A 119 28.83 1.09 4.70
CA ALA A 119 29.87 0.06 4.66
C ALA A 119 30.94 0.35 3.60
N ALA A 120 30.55 0.82 2.41
CA ALA A 120 31.47 1.22 1.34
C ALA A 120 32.39 2.38 1.77
N ARG A 121 31.91 3.26 2.64
CA ARG A 121 32.71 4.33 3.28
C ARG A 121 33.58 3.84 4.44
N LYS A 122 33.74 2.53 4.60
CA LYS A 122 34.47 1.87 5.70
C LYS A 122 33.91 2.23 7.08
N GLY A 123 32.59 2.41 7.17
CA GLY A 123 31.91 2.76 8.42
C GLY A 123 32.27 4.14 8.96
N LYS A 124 32.73 5.06 8.11
CA LYS A 124 33.00 6.44 8.52
C LYS A 124 31.70 7.25 8.57
N GLY A 125 31.47 7.89 9.71
CA GLY A 125 30.26 8.66 9.99
C GLY A 125 29.24 7.88 10.79
N GLU A 126 28.13 8.54 11.13
CA GLU A 126 27.05 7.92 11.90
C GLU A 126 26.38 6.80 11.09
N PRO A 127 26.08 5.64 11.71
CA PRO A 127 25.36 4.58 11.04
C PRO A 127 23.97 5.08 10.61
N PRO A 128 23.47 4.64 9.45
CA PRO A 128 22.17 5.08 8.96
C PRO A 128 21.05 4.57 9.86
N GLU A 129 20.09 5.44 10.17
CA GLU A 129 18.86 5.05 10.85
C GLU A 129 17.97 4.22 9.92
N GLU A 130 17.41 3.13 10.44
CA GLU A 130 16.40 2.35 9.72
C GLU A 130 15.09 3.15 9.60
N LYS A 131 14.54 3.13 8.40
CA LYS A 131 13.26 3.73 8.03
C LYS A 131 12.10 2.78 8.25
#